data_AF-A0A7L4YK06-F1
#
_entry.id   AF-A0A7L4YK06-F1
#
_cell.length_a   1.000
_cell.length_b   1.000
_cell.length_c   1.000
_cell.angle_alpha   90.00
_cell.angle_beta   90.00
_cell.angle_gamma   90.00
#
_symmetry.space_group_name_H-M   'P 1'
#
loop_
_entity.id
_entity.type
_entity.pdbx_description
1 polymer ?
#
loop_
_entity_poly.entity_id
_entity_poly.type
_entity_poly.pdbx_seq_one_letter_code
_entity_poly.pdbx_strand_id
1 'polypeptide(L)'
;MPAREVGVSVGKQPEITEEFLQMFVEAMGSVVPGPPIPPDEIESWRGKLPDLVLTWWEQVGLASFGDGRAWFTDPAEWVDVAAEILPLCQVISPYLDPALLNGAYYPWMRDAFGDMYCWSPTHQVKLKITPLLHWVGGADYSEDIANGLVTLPVENAILSRPRDFDVVDDKGKLLFSRLRKRLGPLTADTYYAMVVPVALGGAVLADNFAIKPVHGHLAQGSTN
;
A
#
# COMPACT_ATOMS: atom_id res chain seq x y z
N MET A 1 -37.49 -29.22 10.87
CA MET A 1 -36.44 -29.19 9.83
C MET A 1 -35.38 -28.21 10.29
N PRO A 2 -34.12 -28.61 10.55
CA PRO A 2 -33.10 -27.66 10.93
C PRO A 2 -32.53 -26.97 9.69
N ALA A 3 -32.28 -25.67 9.81
CA ALA A 3 -31.69 -24.83 8.78
C ALA A 3 -30.27 -25.31 8.44
N ARG A 4 -29.97 -25.43 7.14
CA ARG A 4 -28.62 -25.67 6.64
C ARG A 4 -27.78 -24.42 6.91
N GLU A 5 -26.77 -24.55 7.76
CA GLU A 5 -25.64 -23.63 7.77
C GLU A 5 -24.96 -23.70 6.39
N VAL A 6 -25.00 -22.58 5.66
CA VAL A 6 -24.20 -22.41 4.44
C VAL A 6 -22.78 -22.13 4.92
N GLY A 7 -21.98 -23.19 5.00
CA GLY A 7 -20.54 -23.06 5.20
C GLY A 7 -19.96 -22.25 4.05
N VAL A 8 -19.44 -21.06 4.36
CA VAL A 8 -18.58 -20.32 3.43
C VAL A 8 -17.38 -21.21 3.17
N SER A 9 -17.24 -21.71 1.94
CA SER A 9 -16.04 -22.42 1.53
C SER A 9 -14.87 -21.44 1.63
N VAL A 10 -14.06 -21.58 2.67
CA VAL A 10 -12.74 -20.96 2.72
C VAL A 10 -11.99 -21.55 1.53
N GLY A 11 -11.82 -20.76 0.47
CA GLY A 11 -11.04 -21.16 -0.69
C GLY A 11 -9.66 -21.63 -0.21
N LYS A 12 -9.13 -22.69 -0.83
CA LYS A 12 -7.78 -23.19 -0.52
C LYS A 12 -6.83 -22.00 -0.63
N GLN A 13 -6.09 -21.70 0.44
CA GLN A 13 -5.09 -20.63 0.40
C GLN A 13 -4.06 -20.92 -0.71
N PRO A 14 -3.57 -19.89 -1.40
CA PRO A 14 -2.54 -20.07 -2.43
C PRO A 14 -1.33 -20.77 -1.81
N GLU A 15 -0.68 -21.65 -2.57
CA GLU A 15 0.59 -22.21 -2.16
C GLU A 15 1.67 -21.13 -2.31
N ILE A 16 2.04 -20.52 -1.18
CA ILE A 16 3.08 -19.49 -1.12
C ILE A 16 4.40 -20.19 -0.85
N THR A 17 5.37 -19.99 -1.75
CA THR A 17 6.71 -20.61 -1.68
C THR A 17 7.81 -19.61 -1.40
N GLU A 18 7.55 -18.30 -1.60
CA GLU A 18 8.51 -17.25 -1.26
C GLU A 18 8.43 -16.93 0.25
N GLU A 19 9.58 -16.96 0.91
CA GLU A 19 9.71 -16.92 2.37
C GLU A 19 9.19 -15.61 2.98
N PHE A 20 9.56 -14.46 2.41
CA PHE A 20 9.14 -13.16 2.96
C PHE A 20 7.63 -12.93 2.81
N LEU A 21 7.04 -13.36 1.70
CA LEU A 21 5.60 -13.33 1.48
C LEU A 21 4.88 -14.25 2.45
N GLN A 22 5.41 -15.45 2.71
CA GLN A 22 4.85 -16.35 3.70
C GLN A 22 4.85 -15.70 5.09
N MET A 23 5.99 -15.15 5.51
CA MET A 23 6.13 -14.43 6.79
C MET A 23 5.12 -13.27 6.90
N PHE A 24 4.95 -12.51 5.82
CA PHE A 24 4.01 -11.40 5.79
C PHE A 24 2.57 -11.86 5.93
N VAL A 25 2.16 -12.90 5.20
CA VAL A 25 0.81 -13.46 5.28
C VAL A 25 0.52 -14.01 6.68
N GLU A 26 1.48 -14.70 7.30
CA GLU A 26 1.38 -15.18 8.68
C GLU A 26 1.22 -14.02 9.67
N ALA A 27 1.99 -12.94 9.49
CA ALA A 27 1.89 -11.74 10.33
C ALA A 27 0.57 -10.99 10.15
N MET A 28 0.07 -10.89 8.92
CA MET A 28 -1.19 -10.21 8.58
C MET A 28 -2.43 -11.01 8.99
N GLY A 29 -2.30 -12.34 9.07
CA GLY A 29 -3.33 -13.28 9.52
C GLY A 29 -4.33 -13.71 8.45
N SER A 30 -4.42 -12.99 7.33
CA SER A 30 -5.23 -13.38 6.18
C SER A 30 -4.64 -12.87 4.86
N VAL A 31 -4.83 -13.64 3.80
CA VAL A 31 -4.58 -13.26 2.41
C VAL A 31 -5.77 -13.68 1.56
N VAL A 32 -6.20 -12.79 0.69
CA VAL A 32 -7.19 -13.06 -0.37
C VAL A 32 -6.48 -12.80 -1.70
N PRO A 33 -6.20 -13.84 -2.50
CA PRO A 33 -5.58 -13.68 -3.81
C PRO A 33 -6.35 -12.67 -4.66
N GLY A 34 -5.60 -11.82 -5.36
CA GLY A 34 -6.16 -10.85 -6.29
C GLY A 34 -6.39 -11.43 -7.68
N PRO A 35 -6.81 -10.60 -8.63
CA PRO A 35 -6.74 -10.95 -10.04
C PRO A 35 -5.30 -11.41 -10.40
N PRO A 36 -5.14 -12.55 -11.08
CA PRO A 36 -3.84 -12.97 -11.58
C PRO A 36 -3.39 -11.99 -12.67
N ILE A 37 -2.10 -11.67 -12.66
CA ILE A 37 -1.50 -10.77 -13.65
C ILE A 37 -0.99 -11.64 -14.83
N PRO A 38 -1.35 -11.32 -16.09
CA PRO A 38 -0.85 -12.04 -17.25
C PRO A 38 0.69 -12.06 -17.31
N PRO A 39 1.34 -13.17 -17.73
CA PRO A 39 2.80 -13.25 -17.80
C PRO A 39 3.46 -12.15 -18.62
N ASP A 40 2.86 -11.75 -19.76
CA ASP A 40 3.39 -10.68 -20.60
C ASP A 40 3.37 -9.32 -19.88
N GLU A 41 2.38 -9.10 -19.02
CA GLU A 41 2.28 -7.88 -18.20
C GLU A 41 3.32 -7.88 -17.09
N ILE A 42 3.52 -9.02 -16.40
CA ILE A 42 4.60 -9.20 -15.42
C ILE A 42 5.97 -8.93 -16.07
N GLU A 43 6.20 -9.48 -17.26
CA GLU A 43 7.45 -9.26 -18.00
C GLU A 43 7.67 -7.78 -18.35
N SER A 44 6.61 -7.04 -18.64
CA SER A 44 6.68 -5.60 -18.93
C SER A 44 7.14 -4.73 -17.75
N TRP A 45 7.08 -5.28 -16.53
CA TRP A 45 7.55 -4.66 -15.28
C TRP A 45 8.99 -5.02 -14.91
N ARG A 46 9.63 -5.98 -15.59
CA ARG A 46 11.04 -6.28 -15.37
C ARG A 46 11.91 -5.06 -15.64
N GLY A 47 12.87 -4.83 -14.74
CA GLY A 47 13.74 -3.64 -14.77
C GLY A 47 13.07 -2.34 -14.30
N LYS A 48 11.74 -2.30 -14.14
CA LYS A 48 11.02 -1.18 -13.52
C LYS A 48 10.76 -1.42 -12.03
N LEU A 49 10.50 -2.67 -11.65
CA LEU A 49 10.35 -3.13 -10.27
C LEU A 49 11.41 -4.20 -9.95
N PRO A 50 11.75 -4.41 -8.66
CA PRO A 50 12.56 -5.55 -8.25
C PRO A 50 11.84 -6.88 -8.58
N ASP A 51 12.58 -7.86 -9.10
CA ASP A 51 12.02 -9.16 -9.50
C ASP A 51 11.28 -9.89 -8.36
N LEU A 52 11.63 -9.61 -7.11
CA LEU A 52 10.94 -10.17 -5.95
C LEU A 52 9.47 -9.72 -5.86
N VAL A 53 9.16 -8.46 -6.22
CA VAL A 53 7.77 -7.98 -6.29
C VAL A 53 6.99 -8.76 -7.33
N LEU A 54 7.61 -9.00 -8.50
CA LEU A 54 7.01 -9.78 -9.59
C LEU A 54 6.75 -11.23 -9.17
N THR A 55 7.70 -11.84 -8.46
CA THR A 55 7.57 -13.18 -7.88
C THR A 55 6.37 -13.27 -6.94
N TRP A 56 6.13 -12.24 -6.12
CA TRP A 56 4.94 -12.20 -5.26
C TRP A 56 3.65 -12.09 -6.06
N TRP A 57 3.62 -11.25 -7.08
CA TRP A 57 2.46 -11.12 -7.97
C TRP A 57 2.14 -12.41 -8.73
N GLU A 58 3.15 -13.18 -9.15
CA GLU A 58 2.95 -14.50 -9.76
C GLU A 58 2.25 -15.49 -8.80
N GLN A 59 2.55 -15.42 -7.50
CA GLN A 59 2.01 -16.35 -6.51
C GLN A 59 0.60 -15.99 -6.05
N VAL A 60 0.32 -14.70 -5.83
CA VAL A 60 -0.94 -14.26 -5.18
C VAL A 60 -1.71 -13.20 -5.95
N GLY A 61 -1.21 -12.73 -7.09
CA GLY A 61 -1.78 -11.62 -7.87
C GLY A 61 -1.75 -10.30 -7.09
N LEU A 62 -2.67 -9.40 -7.43
CA LEU A 62 -2.89 -8.14 -6.69
C LEU A 62 -3.67 -8.39 -5.38
N ALA A 63 -3.08 -9.21 -4.50
CA ALA A 63 -3.73 -9.74 -3.31
C ALA A 63 -4.06 -8.67 -2.27
N SER A 64 -5.09 -8.97 -1.49
CA SER A 64 -5.44 -8.25 -0.25
C SER A 64 -4.93 -9.00 0.97
N PHE A 65 -4.43 -8.26 1.96
CA PHE A 65 -3.85 -8.79 3.18
C PHE A 65 -4.55 -8.24 4.42
N GLY A 66 -4.68 -9.07 5.46
CA GLY A 66 -5.16 -8.66 6.78
C GLY A 66 -6.57 -8.06 6.79
N ASP A 67 -7.49 -8.67 6.04
CA ASP A 67 -8.89 -8.23 5.89
C ASP A 67 -9.05 -6.83 5.27
N GLY A 68 -8.15 -6.49 4.35
CA GLY A 68 -8.11 -5.19 3.69
C GLY A 68 -7.28 -4.15 4.44
N ARG A 69 -6.20 -4.56 5.12
CA ARG A 69 -5.20 -3.63 5.66
C ARG A 69 -4.23 -3.16 4.60
N ALA A 70 -3.84 -4.05 3.70
CA ALA A 70 -2.89 -3.77 2.64
C ALA A 70 -3.23 -4.56 1.38
N TRP A 71 -2.72 -4.07 0.24
CA TRP A 71 -2.88 -4.67 -1.07
C TRP A 71 -1.59 -4.56 -1.85
N PHE A 72 -1.24 -5.61 -2.58
CA PHE A 72 -0.45 -5.41 -3.80
C PHE A 72 -1.32 -4.68 -4.82
N THR A 73 -0.72 -3.72 -5.52
CA THR A 73 -1.46 -2.81 -6.37
C THR A 73 -0.81 -2.72 -7.75
N ASP A 74 -1.64 -2.53 -8.78
CA ASP A 74 -1.14 -2.25 -10.13
C ASP A 74 -0.52 -0.85 -10.13
N PRO A 75 0.78 -0.70 -10.40
CA PRO A 75 1.39 0.62 -10.45
C PRO A 75 0.80 1.49 -11.56
N ALA A 76 0.27 0.92 -12.64
CA ALA A 76 -0.34 1.69 -13.73
C ALA A 76 -1.58 2.47 -13.29
N GLU A 77 -2.34 1.96 -12.31
CA GLU A 77 -3.50 2.66 -11.75
C GLU A 77 -3.09 3.73 -10.73
N TRP A 78 -1.95 3.57 -10.05
CA TRP A 78 -1.57 4.41 -8.92
C TRP A 78 -0.49 5.43 -9.22
N VAL A 79 0.20 5.32 -10.35
CA VAL A 79 1.30 6.24 -10.71
C VAL A 79 0.83 7.68 -10.79
N ASP A 80 -0.34 7.93 -11.36
CA ASP A 80 -0.90 9.29 -11.52
C ASP A 80 -1.28 9.88 -10.16
N VAL A 81 -1.90 9.06 -9.29
CA VAL A 81 -2.25 9.46 -7.92
C VAL A 81 -0.99 9.84 -7.13
N ALA A 82 0.05 9.01 -7.22
CA ALA A 82 1.33 9.30 -6.58
C ALA A 82 1.99 10.55 -7.17
N ALA A 83 1.88 10.78 -8.49
CA ALA A 83 2.39 11.96 -9.19
C ALA A 83 1.70 13.28 -8.82
N GLU A 84 0.42 13.24 -8.51
CA GLU A 84 -0.32 14.41 -8.02
C GLU A 84 0.07 14.75 -6.57
N ILE A 85 0.27 13.73 -5.73
CA ILE A 85 0.45 13.90 -4.28
C ILE A 85 1.91 14.17 -3.91
N LEU A 86 2.88 13.51 -4.55
CA LEU A 86 4.30 13.60 -4.18
C LEU A 86 4.83 15.05 -4.16
N PRO A 87 4.52 15.93 -5.13
CA PRO A 87 4.99 17.32 -5.11
C PRO A 87 4.43 18.16 -3.95
N LEU A 88 3.30 17.74 -3.36
CA LEU A 88 2.69 18.38 -2.20
C LEU A 88 3.31 17.90 -0.88
N CYS A 89 4.11 16.84 -0.93
CA CYS A 89 4.61 16.18 0.27
C CYS A 89 5.86 16.85 0.84
N GLN A 90 5.92 16.91 2.17
CA GLN A 90 7.14 17.19 2.91
C GLN A 90 7.99 15.93 3.02
N VAL A 91 9.29 16.05 2.73
CA VAL A 91 10.26 14.98 3.02
C VAL A 91 10.50 14.90 4.52
N ILE A 92 10.16 13.76 5.12
CA ILE A 92 10.27 13.54 6.58
C ILE A 92 11.43 12.62 6.98
N SER A 93 11.99 11.87 6.02
CA SER A 93 13.12 10.98 6.29
C SER A 93 14.44 11.76 6.18
N PRO A 94 15.30 11.78 7.21
CA PRO A 94 16.61 12.41 7.12
C PRO A 94 17.57 11.65 6.18
N TYR A 95 17.23 10.42 5.81
CA TYR A 95 18.02 9.55 4.93
C TYR A 95 17.54 9.59 3.46
N LEU A 96 16.61 10.48 3.15
CA LEU A 96 16.08 10.67 1.80
C LEU A 96 16.47 12.06 1.30
N ASP A 97 17.47 12.13 0.42
CA ASP A 97 17.79 13.36 -0.29
C ASP A 97 16.61 13.69 -1.24
N PRO A 98 15.98 14.88 -1.12
CA PRO A 98 14.89 15.30 -2.01
C PRO A 98 15.26 15.26 -3.50
N ALA A 99 16.55 15.37 -3.85
CA ALA A 99 17.01 15.24 -5.23
C ALA A 99 16.68 13.87 -5.84
N LEU A 100 16.55 12.82 -5.02
CA LEU A 100 16.24 11.46 -5.44
C LEU A 100 14.75 11.21 -5.69
N LEU A 101 13.91 12.22 -5.49
CA LEU A 101 12.47 12.17 -5.82
C LEU A 101 12.19 12.45 -7.30
N ASN A 102 13.22 12.80 -8.08
CA ASN A 102 13.07 12.98 -9.52
C ASN A 102 13.05 11.62 -10.24
N GLY A 103 12.42 11.57 -11.42
CA GLY A 103 12.33 10.36 -12.22
C GLY A 103 11.06 9.54 -11.92
N ALA A 104 11.04 8.32 -12.44
CA ALA A 104 9.89 7.44 -12.30
C ALA A 104 9.87 6.76 -10.93
N TYR A 105 8.68 6.54 -10.40
CA TYR A 105 8.42 5.70 -9.24
C TYR A 105 7.11 4.94 -9.45
N TYR A 106 7.08 3.71 -8.95
CA TYR A 106 5.99 2.78 -9.19
C TYR A 106 5.43 2.30 -7.85
N PRO A 107 4.20 2.70 -7.48
CA PRO A 107 3.51 2.15 -6.31
C PRO A 107 3.21 0.68 -6.56
N TRP A 108 3.75 -0.22 -5.73
CA TRP A 108 3.55 -1.67 -5.87
C TRP A 108 2.74 -2.27 -4.72
N MET A 109 2.59 -1.52 -3.63
CA MET A 109 1.74 -1.86 -2.50
C MET A 109 1.12 -0.60 -1.91
N ARG A 110 -0.08 -0.73 -1.34
CA ARG A 110 -0.76 0.35 -0.61
C ARG A 110 -1.50 -0.19 0.61
N ASP A 111 -1.79 0.68 1.56
CA ASP A 111 -2.57 0.33 2.75
C ASP A 111 -4.04 0.80 2.69
N ALA A 112 -4.78 0.57 3.77
CA ALA A 112 -6.19 0.93 3.92
C ALA A 112 -6.44 2.45 4.00
N PHE A 113 -5.41 3.26 4.19
CA PHE A 113 -5.46 4.71 4.36
C PHE A 113 -4.87 5.46 3.16
N GLY A 114 -4.39 4.72 2.16
CA GLY A 114 -3.82 5.26 0.94
C GLY A 114 -2.32 5.53 1.03
N ASP A 115 -1.63 5.06 2.08
CA ASP A 115 -0.16 5.09 2.08
C ASP A 115 0.35 4.18 0.95
N MET A 116 1.22 4.72 0.11
CA MET A 116 1.75 4.05 -1.07
C MET A 116 3.22 3.72 -0.88
N TYR A 117 3.57 2.45 -1.09
CA TYR A 117 4.93 1.94 -1.08
C TYR A 117 5.41 1.87 -2.52
N CYS A 118 6.38 2.71 -2.86
CA CYS A 118 6.83 2.92 -4.22
C CYS A 118 8.29 2.52 -4.38
N TRP A 119 8.64 2.12 -5.60
CA TRP A 119 10.02 1.89 -6.01
C TRP A 119 10.40 2.83 -7.15
N SER A 120 11.53 3.52 -7.01
CA SER A 120 12.13 4.31 -8.08
C SER A 120 13.34 3.56 -8.64
N PRO A 121 13.29 3.05 -9.89
CA PRO A 121 14.46 2.41 -10.49
C PRO A 121 15.53 3.43 -10.89
N THR A 122 15.18 4.71 -11.05
CA THR A 122 16.12 5.77 -11.45
C THR A 122 17.24 5.95 -10.44
N HIS A 123 16.87 5.98 -9.15
CA HIS A 123 17.81 6.19 -8.05
C HIS A 123 17.93 4.98 -7.14
N GLN A 124 17.23 3.88 -7.45
CA GLN A 124 17.16 2.69 -6.61
C GLN A 124 16.65 2.98 -5.19
N VAL A 125 15.60 3.79 -5.12
CA VAL A 125 15.03 4.31 -3.87
C VAL A 125 13.70 3.65 -3.57
N LYS A 126 13.50 3.28 -2.30
CA LYS A 126 12.18 2.94 -1.75
C LYS A 126 11.55 4.17 -1.15
N LEU A 127 10.32 4.47 -1.57
CA LEU A 127 9.54 5.58 -1.04
C LEU A 127 8.28 5.07 -0.32
N LYS A 128 7.89 5.76 0.73
CA LYS A 128 6.55 5.68 1.33
C LYS A 128 5.91 7.06 1.22
N ILE A 129 4.89 7.18 0.39
CA ILE A 129 4.08 8.40 0.25
C ILE A 129 2.89 8.23 1.17
N THR A 130 2.65 9.21 2.04
CA THR A 130 1.53 9.26 2.99
C THR A 130 0.63 10.43 2.64
N PRO A 131 -0.40 10.24 1.80
CA PRO A 131 -1.30 11.30 1.38
C PRO A 131 -1.97 12.04 2.53
N LEU A 132 -2.38 11.29 3.57
CA LEU A 132 -3.13 11.83 4.72
C LEU A 132 -2.41 12.99 5.41
N LEU A 133 -1.08 12.95 5.46
CA LEU A 133 -0.24 13.96 6.11
C LEU A 133 0.58 14.80 5.12
N HIS A 134 0.43 14.55 3.80
CA HIS A 134 1.34 15.04 2.77
C HIS A 134 2.81 14.82 3.16
N TRP A 135 3.16 13.58 3.48
CA TRP A 135 4.53 13.21 3.84
C TRP A 135 5.11 12.24 2.82
N VAL A 136 6.41 12.35 2.59
CA VAL A 136 7.19 11.30 1.92
C VAL A 136 8.38 10.91 2.77
N GLY A 137 8.48 9.61 3.05
CA GLY A 137 9.64 8.98 3.66
C GLY A 137 10.29 8.00 2.69
N GLY A 138 11.48 7.52 3.04
CA GLY A 138 12.21 6.60 2.20
C GLY A 138 13.67 6.50 2.58
N ALA A 139 14.40 5.70 1.82
CA ALA A 139 15.83 5.56 1.92
C ALA A 139 16.42 5.22 0.55
N ASP A 140 17.63 5.70 0.31
CA ASP A 140 18.49 5.29 -0.80
C ASP A 140 19.11 3.92 -0.48
N TYR A 141 18.98 2.99 -1.42
CA TYR A 141 19.52 1.62 -1.30
C TYR A 141 20.56 1.32 -2.39
N SER A 142 21.05 2.33 -3.12
CA SER A 142 22.01 2.15 -4.21
C SER A 142 23.29 1.43 -3.75
N GLU A 143 23.80 1.75 -2.56
CA GLU A 143 24.95 1.07 -1.96
C GLU A 143 24.64 -0.38 -1.59
N ASP A 144 23.49 -0.64 -0.94
CA ASP A 144 23.06 -2.00 -0.58
C ASP A 144 22.96 -2.89 -1.83
N ILE A 145 22.36 -2.36 -2.90
CA ILE A 145 22.17 -3.07 -4.16
C ILE A 145 23.50 -3.29 -4.87
N ALA A 146 24.40 -2.31 -4.87
CA ALA A 146 25.76 -2.48 -5.40
C ALA A 146 26.52 -3.58 -4.65
N ASN A 147 26.21 -3.79 -3.37
CA ASN A 147 26.76 -4.86 -2.53
C ASN A 147 25.98 -6.19 -2.64
N GLY A 148 25.00 -6.30 -3.56
CA GLY A 148 24.26 -7.52 -3.85
C GLY A 148 22.98 -7.71 -3.04
N LEU A 149 22.58 -6.74 -2.20
CA LEU A 149 21.34 -6.78 -1.41
C LEU A 149 20.15 -6.23 -2.21
N VAL A 150 19.91 -6.79 -3.40
CA VAL A 150 18.97 -6.26 -4.41
C VAL A 150 17.53 -6.17 -3.91
N THR A 151 17.13 -7.11 -3.06
CA THR A 151 15.75 -7.30 -2.60
C THR A 151 15.45 -6.63 -1.26
N LEU A 152 16.49 -6.23 -0.51
CA LEU A 152 16.39 -5.58 0.79
C LEU A 152 15.37 -4.42 0.86
N PRO A 153 15.26 -3.52 -0.16
CA PRO A 153 14.33 -2.41 -0.08
C PRO A 153 12.87 -2.86 0.03
N VAL A 154 12.47 -3.87 -0.77
CA VAL A 154 11.09 -4.37 -0.82
C VAL A 154 10.80 -5.39 0.29
N GLU A 155 11.79 -6.19 0.68
CA GLU A 155 11.70 -7.05 1.87
C GLU A 155 11.40 -6.23 3.13
N ASN A 156 12.10 -5.11 3.33
CA ASN A 156 11.89 -4.24 4.48
C ASN A 156 10.44 -3.73 4.56
N ALA A 157 9.81 -3.42 3.43
CA ALA A 157 8.41 -3.00 3.40
C ALA A 157 7.47 -4.14 3.82
N ILE A 158 7.70 -5.37 3.32
CA ILE A 158 6.84 -6.52 3.61
C ILE A 158 7.06 -7.11 5.01
N LEU A 159 8.23 -6.89 5.63
CA LEU A 159 8.53 -7.28 7.01
C LEU A 159 7.85 -6.37 8.07
N SER A 160 7.09 -5.36 7.63
CA SER A 160 6.34 -4.48 8.52
C SER A 160 5.22 -5.22 9.25
N ARG A 161 4.92 -4.81 10.49
CA ARG A 161 3.86 -5.43 11.30
C ARG A 161 2.49 -4.90 10.88
N PRO A 162 1.38 -5.60 11.16
CA PRO A 162 0.03 -5.10 10.85
C PRO A 162 -0.28 -3.70 11.39
N ARG A 163 0.37 -3.31 12.50
CA ARG A 163 0.23 -1.99 13.12
C ARG A 163 0.86 -0.86 12.28
N ASP A 164 1.84 -1.17 11.44
CA ASP A 164 2.58 -0.21 10.63
C ASP A 164 1.80 0.19 9.35
N PHE A 165 0.71 -0.53 9.05
CA PHE A 165 -0.29 -0.26 8.00
C PHE A 165 -1.57 0.36 8.59
N ASP A 166 -1.43 1.14 9.66
CA ASP A 166 -2.56 1.73 10.37
C ASP A 166 -2.24 3.16 10.80
N VAL A 167 -3.29 3.97 10.94
CA VAL A 167 -3.21 5.34 11.44
C VAL A 167 -3.54 5.36 12.91
N VAL A 168 -2.72 6.07 13.68
CA VAL A 168 -2.90 6.26 15.11
C VAL A 168 -3.64 7.58 15.33
N ASP A 169 -4.73 7.54 16.09
CA ASP A 169 -5.44 8.76 16.49
C ASP A 169 -4.68 9.55 17.56
N ASP A 170 -5.19 10.74 17.88
CA ASP A 170 -4.67 11.64 18.91
C ASP A 170 -4.52 11.01 20.31
N LYS A 171 -5.21 9.89 20.57
CA LYS A 171 -5.19 9.13 21.82
C LYS A 171 -4.30 7.88 21.75
N GLY A 172 -3.49 7.75 20.70
CA GLY A 172 -2.58 6.61 20.55
C GLY A 172 -3.27 5.32 20.10
N LYS A 173 -4.53 5.39 19.63
CA LYS A 173 -5.31 4.20 19.24
C LYS A 173 -5.34 4.02 17.73
N LEU A 174 -5.17 2.77 17.33
CA LEU A 174 -5.22 2.32 15.94
C LEU A 174 -6.63 2.47 15.34
N LEU A 175 -6.72 2.88 14.08
CA LEU A 175 -7.99 3.24 13.43
C LEU A 175 -8.57 2.09 12.61
N PHE A 176 -7.76 1.23 11.98
CA PHE A 176 -8.22 0.27 10.97
C PHE A 176 -9.40 -0.56 11.45
N SER A 177 -9.25 -1.30 12.55
CA SER A 177 -10.29 -2.20 13.06
C SER A 177 -11.55 -1.44 13.49
N ARG A 178 -11.41 -0.20 13.96
CA ARG A 178 -12.56 0.64 14.35
C ARG A 178 -13.31 1.16 13.12
N LEU A 179 -12.57 1.62 12.11
CA LEU A 179 -13.14 2.09 10.85
C LEU A 179 -13.83 0.95 10.11
N ARG A 180 -13.18 -0.21 10.00
CA ARG A 180 -13.79 -1.40 9.40
C ARG A 180 -15.10 -1.81 10.08
N LYS A 181 -15.16 -1.72 11.41
CA LYS A 181 -16.39 -2.01 12.17
C LYS A 181 -17.49 -0.98 11.90
N ARG A 182 -17.14 0.31 11.78
CA ARG A 182 -18.09 1.43 11.63
C ARG A 182 -18.57 1.63 10.19
N LEU A 183 -17.64 1.56 9.24
CA LEU A 183 -17.84 1.88 7.82
C LEU A 183 -18.01 0.64 6.93
N GLY A 184 -17.58 -0.53 7.40
CA GLY A 184 -17.54 -1.75 6.61
C GLY A 184 -16.17 -2.02 5.98
N PRO A 185 -16.01 -3.17 5.30
CA PRO A 185 -14.76 -3.54 4.63
C PRO A 185 -14.50 -2.69 3.38
N LEU A 186 -13.23 -2.59 2.99
CA LEU A 186 -12.77 -1.96 1.76
C LEU A 186 -12.69 -2.95 0.60
N THR A 187 -12.58 -2.40 -0.61
CA THR A 187 -12.24 -3.09 -1.86
C THR A 187 -10.86 -2.64 -2.37
N ALA A 188 -10.38 -3.22 -3.47
CA ALA A 188 -9.14 -2.79 -4.12
C ALA A 188 -9.18 -1.30 -4.54
N ASP A 189 -10.36 -0.80 -4.91
CA ASP A 189 -10.55 0.57 -5.44
C ASP A 189 -10.99 1.59 -4.39
N THR A 190 -10.97 1.22 -3.10
CA THR A 190 -11.41 2.10 -2.02
C THR A 190 -10.44 2.13 -0.84
N TYR A 191 -10.49 3.24 -0.11
CA TYR A 191 -9.68 3.46 1.09
C TYR A 191 -10.44 4.30 2.12
N TYR A 192 -9.95 4.29 3.36
CA TYR A 192 -10.44 5.18 4.41
C TYR A 192 -9.78 6.55 4.28
N ALA A 193 -10.53 7.54 3.80
CA ALA A 193 -10.06 8.91 3.70
C ALA A 193 -10.67 9.78 4.79
N MET A 194 -9.95 10.83 5.19
CA MET A 194 -10.52 11.85 6.07
C MET A 194 -11.61 12.65 5.34
N VAL A 195 -12.71 12.95 6.04
CA VAL A 195 -13.78 13.81 5.51
C VAL A 195 -13.32 15.27 5.50
N VAL A 196 -12.73 15.71 6.60
CA VAL A 196 -12.02 16.99 6.71
C VAL A 196 -10.52 16.67 6.81
N PRO A 197 -9.69 17.05 5.82
CA PRO A 197 -8.24 16.82 5.86
C PRO A 197 -7.55 17.49 7.06
N VAL A 198 -6.40 16.94 7.49
CA VAL A 198 -5.56 17.54 8.54
C VAL A 198 -5.15 18.97 8.18
N ALA A 199 -4.83 19.24 6.91
CA ALA A 199 -4.46 20.57 6.42
C ALA A 199 -5.57 21.63 6.61
N LEU A 200 -6.83 21.21 6.76
CA LEU A 200 -7.97 22.07 7.03
C LEU A 200 -8.42 22.03 8.51
N GLY A 201 -7.58 21.53 9.40
CA GLY A 201 -7.87 21.41 10.84
C GLY A 201 -8.71 20.19 11.21
N GLY A 202 -8.88 19.22 10.30
CA GLY A 202 -9.57 17.98 10.57
C GLY A 202 -8.82 17.10 11.57
N ALA A 203 -9.54 16.55 12.55
CA ALA A 203 -8.95 15.69 13.56
C ALA A 203 -8.78 14.25 13.04
N VAL A 204 -7.64 13.63 13.35
CA VAL A 204 -7.36 12.21 13.03
C VAL A 204 -8.09 11.33 14.05
N LEU A 205 -9.39 11.15 13.86
CA LEU A 205 -10.26 10.34 14.72
C LEU A 205 -11.29 9.59 13.90
N ALA A 206 -11.76 8.45 14.41
CA ALA A 206 -12.56 7.50 13.64
C ALA A 206 -13.78 8.13 12.96
N ASP A 207 -14.46 9.10 13.58
CA ASP A 207 -15.68 9.74 13.04
C ASP A 207 -15.40 10.68 11.85
N ASN A 208 -14.16 11.16 11.70
CA ASN A 208 -13.76 12.03 10.59
C ASN A 208 -13.26 11.23 9.37
N PHE A 209 -13.64 9.97 9.23
CA PHE A 209 -13.29 9.14 8.07
C PHE A 209 -14.52 8.63 7.33
N ALA A 210 -14.36 8.43 6.03
CA ALA A 210 -15.33 7.77 5.16
C ALA A 210 -14.60 6.85 4.18
N ILE A 211 -15.32 5.89 3.60
CA ILE A 211 -14.82 5.13 2.46
C ILE A 211 -14.88 6.04 1.23
N LYS A 212 -13.76 6.16 0.52
CA LYS A 212 -13.66 6.93 -0.73
C LYS A 212 -13.09 6.06 -1.85
N PRO A 213 -13.49 6.32 -3.11
CA PRO A 213 -12.83 5.71 -4.26
C PRO A 213 -11.42 6.28 -4.40
N VAL A 214 -10.48 5.44 -4.80
CA VAL A 214 -9.08 5.82 -5.09
C VAL A 214 -9.04 6.85 -6.22
N HIS A 215 -9.78 6.57 -7.31
CA HIS A 215 -9.96 7.51 -8.41
C HIS A 215 -11.14 8.43 -8.14
N GLY A 216 -10.90 9.75 -8.21
CA GLY A 216 -11.95 10.76 -7.96
C GLY A 216 -11.50 12.02 -7.22
N HIS A 217 -10.21 12.16 -6.90
CA HIS A 217 -9.67 13.37 -6.25
C HIS A 217 -9.79 14.65 -7.10
N LEU A 218 -9.93 14.53 -8.42
CA LEU A 218 -10.01 15.66 -9.35
C LEU A 218 -11.31 16.50 -9.29
N ALA A 219 -12.29 16.15 -8.44
CA ALA A 219 -13.58 16.87 -8.40
C ALA A 219 -13.80 17.78 -7.18
N GLN A 220 -12.88 17.88 -6.21
CA GLN A 220 -13.14 18.64 -4.96
C GLN A 220 -12.19 19.81 -4.69
N GLY A 221 -11.38 20.23 -5.67
CA GLY A 221 -10.51 21.41 -5.57
C GLY A 221 -10.95 22.65 -6.35
N SER A 222 -12.10 22.62 -7.03
CA SER A 222 -12.59 23.76 -7.83
C SER A 222 -14.05 24.05 -7.55
N THR A 223 -14.32 24.60 -6.37
CA THR A 223 -15.50 25.46 -6.18
C THR A 223 -15.26 26.46 -5.06
N ASN A 224 -15.29 27.72 -5.49
CA ASN A 224 -15.26 29.02 -4.79
C ASN A 224 -13.91 29.54 -4.28
#